data_AF-A0A376ZHT6-F1
#
_entry.id   AF-A0A376ZHT6-F1
#
_cell.length_a   1.000
_cell.length_b   1.000
_cell.length_c   1.000
_cell.angle_alpha   90.00
_cell.angle_beta   90.00
_cell.angle_gamma   90.00
#
_symmetry.space_group_name_H-M   'P 1'
#
loop_
_entity.id
_entity.type
_entity.pdbx_description
1 polymer ?
#
loop_
_entity_poly.entity_id
_entity_poly.type
_entity_poly.pdbx_seq_one_letter_code
_entity_poly.pdbx_strand_id
1 'polypeptide(L)'
;MIEGLGNAFTYYKGKQTTKTKMIKWIQILLYKLALPMLDDLILLNHDDKKDLIDQYNIKAKVTVLGGIGLDLNEFSYKEPPKEKITFIFIARLLREKGIFEFIEAAKFVKTTYPSSEFVILGGLRVIILSHYKKMKLNR
;
A
#
# COMPACT_ATOMS: atom_id res chain seq x y z
N MET A 1 -1.71 8.58 16.32
CA MET A 1 -1.53 8.69 14.86
C MET A 1 -1.95 7.39 14.21
N ILE A 2 -2.70 7.44 13.09
CA ILE A 2 -3.07 6.26 12.29
C ILE A 2 -2.58 6.47 10.85
N GLU A 3 -1.70 5.60 10.38
CA GLU A 3 -1.02 5.70 9.07
C GLU A 3 -1.67 4.79 8.01
N GLY A 4 -2.99 4.85 7.94
CA GLY A 4 -3.84 4.03 7.08
C GLY A 4 -4.66 3.00 7.85
N LEU A 5 -5.85 2.71 7.33
CA LEU A 5 -6.88 1.94 8.02
C LEU A 5 -6.74 0.41 7.87
N GLY A 6 -5.88 -0.04 6.95
CA GLY A 6 -5.57 -1.44 6.72
C GLY A 6 -6.69 -2.25 6.08
N ASN A 7 -6.52 -3.59 6.11
CA ASN A 7 -7.32 -4.54 5.31
C ASN A 7 -8.82 -4.56 5.57
N ALA A 8 -9.27 -4.11 6.72
CA ALA A 8 -10.70 -4.03 7.02
C ALA A 8 -11.40 -2.91 6.22
N PHE A 9 -10.65 -1.91 5.76
CA PHE A 9 -11.16 -0.76 5.02
C PHE A 9 -10.85 -0.83 3.51
N THR A 10 -9.96 -1.72 3.08
CA THR A 10 -9.64 -1.91 1.67
C THR A 10 -10.76 -2.62 0.90
N TYR A 11 -11.15 -2.07 -0.25
CA TYR A 11 -12.09 -2.71 -1.17
C TYR A 11 -11.35 -3.56 -2.20
N TYR A 12 -11.68 -4.84 -2.29
CA TYR A 12 -11.12 -5.75 -3.29
C TYR A 12 -12.11 -5.96 -4.43
N LYS A 13 -11.62 -6.16 -5.66
CA LYS A 13 -12.42 -6.68 -6.78
C LYS A 13 -12.85 -8.13 -6.48
N GLY A 14 -13.89 -8.30 -5.67
CA GLY A 14 -14.42 -9.58 -5.21
C GLY A 14 -15.40 -9.41 -4.04
N LYS A 15 -16.23 -10.43 -3.74
CA LYS A 15 -17.14 -10.37 -2.58
C LYS A 15 -16.34 -10.35 -1.28
N GLN A 16 -16.53 -9.31 -0.46
CA GLN A 16 -15.98 -9.29 0.89
C GLN A 16 -16.49 -10.49 1.69
N THR A 17 -15.57 -11.19 2.36
CA THR A 17 -15.93 -12.31 3.23
C THR A 17 -16.71 -11.80 4.46
N THR A 18 -17.59 -12.64 5.01
CA THR A 18 -18.30 -12.35 6.27
C THR A 18 -17.33 -12.04 7.41
N LYS A 19 -16.17 -12.71 7.44
CA LYS A 19 -15.09 -12.46 8.39
C LYS A 19 -14.55 -11.03 8.31
N THR A 20 -14.25 -10.52 7.11
CA THR A 20 -13.77 -9.15 6.93
C THR A 20 -14.78 -8.12 7.43
N LYS A 21 -16.07 -8.34 7.15
CA LYS A 21 -17.15 -7.47 7.64
C LYS A 21 -17.21 -7.47 9.17
N MET A 22 -17.12 -8.63 9.80
CA MET A 22 -17.11 -8.76 11.26
C MET A 22 -15.91 -8.03 11.89
N ILE A 23 -14.71 -8.22 11.32
CA ILE A 23 -13.50 -7.53 11.77
C ILE A 23 -13.67 -6.02 11.65
N LYS A 24 -14.15 -5.53 10.50
CA LYS A 24 -14.41 -4.10 10.29
C LYS A 24 -15.37 -3.55 11.34
N TRP A 25 -16.45 -4.29 11.62
CA TRP A 25 -17.45 -3.90 12.61
C TRP A 25 -16.85 -3.78 14.01
N ILE A 26 -16.08 -4.79 14.44
CA ILE A 26 -15.38 -4.78 15.74
C ILE A 26 -14.40 -3.61 15.80
N GLN A 27 -13.62 -3.38 14.74
CA GLN A 27 -12.65 -2.29 14.70
C GLN A 27 -13.33 -0.92 14.81
N ILE A 28 -14.44 -0.69 14.10
CA ILE A 28 -15.23 0.55 14.20
C ILE A 28 -15.79 0.72 15.62
N LEU A 29 -16.30 -0.35 16.24
CA LEU A 29 -16.79 -0.29 17.62
C LEU A 29 -15.68 0.16 18.57
N LEU A 30 -14.49 -0.44 18.48
CA LEU A 30 -13.34 -0.07 19.30
C LEU A 30 -12.91 1.38 19.05
N TYR A 31 -12.92 1.85 17.80
CA TYR A 31 -12.62 3.25 17.48
C TYR A 31 -13.67 4.21 18.04
N LYS A 32 -14.96 3.85 18.01
CA LYS A 32 -16.03 4.65 18.61
C LYS A 32 -15.88 4.79 20.13
N LEU A 33 -15.28 3.81 20.79
CA LEU A 33 -15.01 3.86 22.22
C LEU A 33 -13.73 4.65 22.54
N ALA A 34 -12.64 4.38 21.81
CA ALA A 34 -11.32 4.90 22.15
C ALA A 34 -11.03 6.31 21.60
N LEU A 35 -11.41 6.60 20.35
CA LEU A 35 -11.02 7.86 19.70
C LEU A 35 -11.61 9.12 20.33
N PRO A 36 -12.85 9.13 20.87
CA PRO A 36 -13.36 10.30 21.59
C PRO A 36 -12.61 10.65 22.87
N MET A 37 -11.80 9.73 23.39
CA MET A 37 -10.98 9.95 24.59
C MET A 37 -9.62 10.57 24.27
N LEU A 38 -9.29 10.75 22.99
CA LEU A 38 -8.02 11.34 22.56
C LEU A 38 -8.10 12.86 22.52
N ASP A 39 -7.02 13.53 22.93
CA ASP A 39 -6.89 14.98 22.78
C ASP A 39 -6.80 15.41 21.30
N ASP A 40 -6.08 14.63 20.49
CA ASP A 40 -5.98 14.82 19.05
C ASP A 40 -5.65 13.51 18.31
N LEU A 41 -6.29 13.31 17.16
CA LEU A 41 -6.04 12.19 16.26
C LEU A 41 -5.30 12.67 15.01
N ILE A 42 -4.04 12.26 14.89
CA ILE A 42 -3.25 12.54 13.69
C ILE A 42 -3.54 11.49 12.61
N LEU A 43 -3.95 11.95 11.42
CA LEU A 43 -4.10 11.16 10.20
C LEU A 43 -3.17 11.71 9.11
N LEU A 44 -2.75 10.86 8.17
CA LEU A 44 -1.84 11.27 7.10
C LEU A 44 -2.58 11.75 5.85
N ASN A 45 -3.78 11.24 5.56
CA ASN A 45 -4.53 11.61 4.36
C ASN A 45 -5.96 12.04 4.69
N HIS A 46 -6.54 12.91 3.85
CA HIS A 46 -7.93 13.31 3.97
C HIS A 46 -8.90 12.15 3.76
N ASP A 47 -8.54 11.17 2.92
CA ASP A 47 -9.35 9.98 2.69
C ASP A 47 -9.50 9.15 3.97
N ASP A 48 -8.44 9.01 4.78
CA ASP A 48 -8.52 8.29 6.05
C ASP A 48 -9.51 8.98 7.02
N LYS A 49 -9.54 10.32 7.04
CA LYS A 49 -10.52 11.07 7.83
C LYS A 49 -11.94 10.78 7.36
N LYS A 50 -12.15 10.83 6.05
CA LYS A 50 -13.47 10.57 5.45
C LYS A 50 -13.95 9.14 5.76
N ASP A 51 -13.08 8.17 5.56
CA ASP A 51 -13.40 6.74 5.66
C ASP A 51 -13.56 6.27 7.12
N LEU A 52 -12.91 6.92 8.08
CA LEU A 52 -12.99 6.54 9.51
C LEU A 52 -13.90 7.46 10.33
N ILE A 53 -13.73 8.77 10.21
CA ILE A 53 -14.36 9.75 11.09
C ILE A 53 -15.71 10.16 10.54
N ASP A 54 -15.75 10.66 9.31
CA ASP A 54 -16.95 11.23 8.71
C ASP A 54 -17.98 10.11 8.42
N GLN A 55 -17.53 9.00 7.82
CA GLN A 55 -18.38 7.86 7.49
C GLN A 55 -19.07 7.23 8.71
N TYR A 56 -18.40 7.21 9.87
CA TYR A 56 -18.90 6.55 11.08
C TYR A 56 -19.34 7.51 12.19
N ASN A 57 -19.31 8.82 11.91
CA ASN A 57 -19.67 9.90 12.81
C ASN A 57 -18.96 9.79 14.18
N ILE A 58 -17.65 9.52 14.15
CA ILE A 58 -16.83 9.40 15.37
C ILE A 58 -16.45 10.79 15.85
N LYS A 59 -16.79 11.13 17.09
CA LYS A 59 -16.42 12.43 17.68
C LYS A 59 -14.96 12.38 18.13
N ALA A 60 -14.04 12.90 17.33
CA ALA A 60 -12.64 13.08 17.69
C ALA A 60 -12.11 14.39 17.10
N LYS A 61 -11.22 15.07 17.81
CA LYS A 61 -10.42 16.14 17.22
C LYS A 61 -9.41 15.49 16.27
N VAL A 62 -9.36 15.95 15.02
CA VAL A 62 -8.54 15.33 13.97
C VAL A 62 -7.67 16.37 13.30
N THR A 63 -6.37 16.10 13.29
CA THR A 63 -5.36 16.84 12.53
C THR A 63 -4.88 15.98 11.37
N VAL A 64 -5.04 16.47 10.14
CA VAL A 64 -4.48 15.80 8.95
C VAL A 64 -3.11 16.41 8.68
N LEU A 65 -2.06 15.63 8.94
CA LEU A 65 -0.67 16.08 8.82
C LEU A 65 -0.20 16.13 7.36
N GLY A 66 -0.74 15.25 6.51
CA GLY A 66 -0.26 15.07 5.14
C GLY A 66 0.90 14.09 5.06
N GLY A 67 1.65 14.18 3.96
CA GLY A 67 2.89 13.42 3.79
C GLY A 67 3.98 13.93 4.74
N ILE A 68 4.58 13.01 5.50
CA ILE A 68 5.63 13.31 6.49
C ILE A 68 7.02 13.56 5.88
N GLY A 69 7.18 13.37 4.57
CA GLY A 69 8.44 13.60 3.87
C GLY A 69 9.56 12.63 4.24
N LEU A 70 10.79 13.02 3.90
CA LEU A 70 12.02 12.27 4.17
C LEU A 70 13.18 13.27 4.29
N ASP A 71 14.22 12.93 5.05
CA ASP A 71 15.40 13.79 5.21
C ASP A 71 16.23 13.80 3.92
N LEU A 72 16.36 14.96 3.27
CA LEU A 72 17.10 15.12 2.03
C LEU A 72 18.63 15.04 2.21
N ASN A 73 19.13 15.14 3.45
CA ASN A 73 20.54 14.89 3.74
C ASN A 73 20.84 13.39 3.70
N GLU A 74 19.95 12.55 4.23
CA GLU A 74 20.07 11.08 4.17
C GLU A 74 19.71 10.54 2.78
N PHE A 75 18.70 11.13 2.15
CA PHE A 75 18.17 10.73 0.85
C PHE A 75 18.43 11.80 -0.22
N SER A 76 19.68 12.19 -0.34
CA SER A 76 20.12 13.12 -1.37
C SER A 76 19.77 12.60 -2.77
N TYR A 77 19.35 13.49 -3.67
CA TYR A 77 19.11 13.14 -5.06
C TYR A 77 20.32 12.46 -5.71
N LYS A 78 20.05 11.38 -6.45
CA LYS A 78 21.04 10.70 -7.30
C LYS A 78 20.45 10.53 -8.69
N GLU A 79 21.28 10.76 -9.70
CA GLU A 79 20.88 10.53 -11.08
C GLU A 79 20.63 9.03 -11.31
N PRO A 80 19.45 8.64 -11.82
CA PRO A 80 19.16 7.24 -12.08
C PRO A 80 19.96 6.74 -13.29
N PRO A 81 20.30 5.43 -13.35
CA PRO A 81 20.90 4.83 -14.54
C PRO A 81 20.01 5.05 -15.77
N LYS A 82 20.63 5.44 -16.90
CA LYS A 82 19.92 5.77 -18.16
C LYS A 82 19.98 4.66 -19.22
N GLU A 83 20.71 3.58 -18.95
CA GLU A 83 21.00 2.51 -19.90
C GLU A 83 19.73 1.74 -20.33
N LYS A 84 18.80 1.55 -19.38
CA LYS A 84 17.54 0.82 -19.60
C LYS A 84 16.42 1.46 -18.79
N ILE A 85 15.21 1.38 -19.32
CA ILE A 85 14.00 1.76 -18.57
C ILE A 85 13.70 0.67 -17.55
N THR A 86 13.80 1.02 -16.27
CA THR A 86 13.57 0.10 -15.15
C THR A 86 12.38 0.56 -14.31
N PHE A 87 11.40 -0.33 -14.17
CA PHE A 87 10.27 -0.15 -13.26
C PHE A 87 10.55 -0.90 -11.95
N ILE A 88 10.39 -0.23 -10.82
CA ILE A 88 10.65 -0.81 -9.50
C ILE A 88 9.37 -0.83 -8.68
N PHE A 89 9.04 -1.98 -8.11
CA PHE A 89 7.98 -2.16 -7.12
C PHE A 89 8.62 -2.29 -5.74
N ILE A 90 8.40 -1.31 -4.86
CA ILE A 90 8.94 -1.30 -3.49
C ILE A 90 7.78 -1.34 -2.50
N ALA A 91 7.43 -2.54 -2.04
CA ALA A 91 6.41 -2.73 -1.01
C ALA A 91 6.49 -4.14 -0.40
N ARG A 92 5.82 -4.34 0.75
CA ARG A 92 5.50 -5.69 1.23
C ARG A 92 4.78 -6.46 0.11
N LEU A 93 5.09 -7.74 -0.05
CA LEU A 93 4.47 -8.62 -1.07
C LEU A 93 3.06 -9.06 -0.68
N LEU A 94 2.22 -8.09 -0.34
CA LEU A 94 0.81 -8.27 -0.03
C LEU A 94 -0.01 -7.97 -1.29
N ARG A 95 -1.09 -8.73 -1.50
CA ARG A 95 -2.02 -8.50 -2.62
C ARG A 95 -2.49 -7.05 -2.66
N GLU A 96 -2.76 -6.47 -1.50
CA GLU A 96 -3.19 -5.08 -1.29
C GLU A 96 -2.26 -4.03 -1.91
N LYS A 97 -0.97 -4.36 -2.00
CA LYS A 97 0.05 -3.45 -2.50
C LYS A 97 0.17 -3.48 -4.02
N GLY A 98 -0.63 -4.32 -4.70
CA GLY A 98 -0.72 -4.32 -6.16
C GLY A 98 0.34 -5.17 -6.86
N ILE A 99 0.93 -6.15 -6.15
CA ILE A 99 2.02 -6.97 -6.70
C ILE A 99 1.59 -7.79 -7.92
N PHE A 100 0.36 -8.28 -7.95
CA PHE A 100 -0.13 -9.08 -9.06
C PHE A 100 -0.36 -8.22 -10.30
N GLU A 101 -0.94 -7.04 -10.10
CA GLU A 101 -1.15 -6.01 -11.11
C GLU A 101 0.18 -5.54 -11.70
N PHE A 102 1.21 -5.35 -10.85
CA PHE A 102 2.56 -5.02 -11.30
C PHE A 102 3.16 -6.13 -12.18
N ILE A 103 3.01 -7.40 -11.80
CA ILE A 103 3.51 -8.55 -12.58
C ILE A 103 2.76 -8.68 -13.92
N GLU A 104 1.45 -8.46 -13.94
CA GLU A 104 0.64 -8.49 -15.16
C GLU A 104 1.03 -7.36 -16.11
N ALA A 105 1.19 -6.14 -15.60
CA ALA A 105 1.69 -5.01 -16.35
C ALA A 105 3.10 -5.28 -16.91
N ALA A 106 3.98 -5.87 -16.10
CA ALA A 106 5.34 -6.22 -16.53
C ALA A 106 5.35 -7.18 -17.73
N LYS A 107 4.48 -8.20 -17.72
CA LYS A 107 4.35 -9.13 -18.85
C LYS A 107 3.86 -8.42 -20.10
N PHE A 108 2.86 -7.55 -19.96
CA PHE A 108 2.29 -6.81 -21.07
C PHE A 108 3.31 -5.83 -21.68
N VAL A 109 3.97 -5.00 -20.87
CA VAL A 109 4.95 -4.02 -21.34
C VAL A 109 6.15 -4.69 -22.01
N LYS A 110 6.59 -5.85 -21.52
CA LYS A 110 7.72 -6.60 -22.12
C LYS A 110 7.43 -7.14 -23.53
N THR A 111 6.16 -7.26 -23.96
CA THR A 111 5.87 -7.66 -25.34
C THR A 111 6.22 -6.56 -26.33
N THR A 112 5.97 -5.31 -25.97
CA THR A 112 6.27 -4.12 -26.80
C THR A 112 7.69 -3.59 -26.58
N TYR A 113 8.19 -3.67 -25.33
CA TYR A 113 9.51 -3.15 -24.94
C TYR A 113 10.37 -4.23 -24.27
N PRO A 114 10.97 -5.16 -25.03
CA PRO A 114 11.69 -6.31 -24.46
C PRO A 114 12.88 -5.93 -23.57
N SER A 115 13.53 -4.80 -23.87
CA SER A 115 14.70 -4.28 -23.13
C SER A 115 14.36 -3.64 -21.78
N SER A 116 13.07 -3.45 -21.47
CA SER A 116 12.64 -2.90 -20.16
C SER A 116 12.90 -3.87 -19.02
N GLU A 117 13.23 -3.34 -17.85
CA GLU A 117 13.47 -4.11 -16.63
C GLU A 117 12.37 -3.87 -15.60
N PHE A 118 12.05 -4.92 -14.85
CA PHE A 118 11.06 -4.87 -13.78
C PHE A 118 11.66 -5.54 -12.54
N VAL A 119 11.77 -4.75 -11.46
CA VAL A 119 12.40 -5.15 -10.20
C VAL A 119 11.34 -5.13 -9.11
N ILE A 120 11.30 -6.17 -8.30
CA ILE A 120 10.44 -6.27 -7.13
C ILE A 120 11.33 -6.30 -5.89
N LEU A 121 11.08 -5.35 -4.99
CA LEU A 121 11.69 -5.22 -3.68
C LEU A 121 10.61 -5.38 -2.62
N GLY A 122 10.56 -6.56 -2.00
CA GLY A 122 9.60 -6.86 -0.94
C GLY A 122 10.00 -8.06 -0.10
N GLY A 123 10.07 -7.89 1.22
CA GLY A 123 10.64 -8.88 2.14
C GLY A 123 12.19 -8.85 2.13
N LEU A 124 12.84 -9.95 2.56
CA LEU A 124 14.31 -10.07 2.61
C LEU A 124 14.97 -10.37 1.24
N ARG A 125 14.26 -10.21 0.11
CA ARG A 125 14.78 -10.61 -1.21
C ARG A 125 14.44 -9.61 -2.31
N VAL A 126 15.42 -9.38 -3.19
CA VAL A 126 15.27 -8.67 -4.47
C VAL A 126 14.94 -9.69 -5.55
N ILE A 127 13.89 -9.45 -6.34
CA ILE A 127 13.50 -10.32 -7.46
C ILE A 127 13.50 -9.52 -8.74
N ILE A 128 14.33 -9.92 -9.71
CA ILE A 128 14.33 -9.37 -11.06
C ILE A 128 13.47 -10.26 -11.96
N LEU A 129 12.40 -9.71 -12.54
CA LEU A 129 11.42 -10.51 -13.29
C LEU A 129 11.98 -11.18 -14.55
N SER A 130 13.09 -10.68 -15.12
CA SER A 130 13.79 -11.36 -16.22
C SER A 130 14.28 -12.76 -15.85
N HIS A 131 14.55 -13.02 -14.57
CA HIS A 131 15.02 -14.30 -14.04
C HIS A 131 13.87 -15.18 -13.50
N TYR A 132 12.64 -14.66 -13.46
CA TYR A 132 11.49 -15.31 -12.82
C TYR A 132 10.91 -16.50 -13.62
N LYS A 133 11.36 -16.71 -14.87
CA LYS A 133 10.91 -17.82 -15.74
C LYS A 133 11.14 -19.21 -15.13
N LYS A 134 11.98 -19.35 -14.09
CA LYS A 134 12.23 -20.62 -13.37
C LYS A 134 11.30 -20.93 -12.19
N MET A 135 10.50 -19.97 -11.69
CA MET A 135 9.76 -20.17 -10.43
C MET A 135 8.32 -20.70 -10.61
N LYS A 136 7.85 -20.91 -11.85
CA LYS A 136 6.49 -21.35 -12.18
C LYS A 136 6.35 -22.82 -12.60
N LEU A 137 7.32 -23.67 -12.25
CA LEU A 137 7.25 -25.11 -12.54
C LEU A 137 7.08 -26.02 -11.31
N ASN A 138 6.98 -25.47 -10.10
CA ASN A 138 6.69 -26.25 -8.90
C ASN A 138 5.80 -25.46 -7.94
N ARG A 139 4.49 -25.45 -8.22
CA ARG A 139 3.37 -25.43 -7.25
C ARG A 139 2.05 -25.39 -7.99
#